data_AF-A0A258PZF6-F1
#
_entry.id   AF-A0A258PZF6-F1
#
_cell.length_a   1.000
_cell.length_b   1.000
_cell.length_c   1.000
_cell.angle_alpha   90.00
_cell.angle_beta   90.00
_cell.angle_gamma   90.00
#
_symmetry.space_group_name_H-M   'P 1'
#
loop_
_entity.id
_entity.type
_entity.pdbx_description
1 polymer ?
#
loop_
_entity_poly.entity_id
_entity_poly.type
_entity_poly.pdbx_seq_one_letter_code
_entity_poly.pdbx_strand_id
1 'polypeptide(L)'
;MSDKVIIFDTTLRDGEQSPGASMTKDEKVRIARQLERLKVDVIEAGFAASSEGDFQAISAVAAAVKDSIVCSLARANDKDITRAADALKAANAKRIHAFLATSPLHMAVKLRMSPEEVLDQAKRSIRFARNLAEDIEFSAEDGYRSEMDFLCRVVEAVIKEGASTINIPDTVGYATPELYGEFIKTL
;
A
#
# COMPACT_ATOMS: atom_id res chain seq x y z
N MET A 1 1.96 19.37 -15.35
CA MET A 1 2.30 18.30 -14.39
C MET A 1 3.60 18.69 -13.71
N SER A 2 3.79 18.32 -12.46
CA SER A 2 5.05 18.54 -11.74
C SER A 2 6.00 17.40 -12.10
N ASP A 3 7.27 17.70 -12.40
CA ASP A 3 8.32 16.68 -12.62
C ASP A 3 8.81 16.05 -11.30
N LYS A 4 8.08 16.26 -10.20
CA LYS A 4 8.41 15.69 -8.89
C LYS A 4 8.14 14.18 -8.89
N VAL A 5 9.20 13.40 -8.67
CA VAL A 5 9.11 11.98 -8.33
C VAL A 5 8.90 11.84 -6.83
N ILE A 6 7.95 11.00 -6.41
CA ILE A 6 7.68 10.67 -5.01
C ILE A 6 8.48 9.43 -4.63
N ILE A 7 9.28 9.53 -3.57
CA ILE A 7 10.07 8.40 -3.05
C ILE A 7 9.29 7.72 -1.93
N PHE A 8 8.75 6.54 -2.23
CA PHE A 8 8.07 5.66 -1.28
C PHE A 8 9.05 4.60 -0.77
N ASP A 9 9.44 4.68 0.50
CA ASP A 9 10.30 3.69 1.15
C ASP A 9 9.46 2.67 1.92
N THR A 10 9.70 1.38 1.65
CA THR A 10 9.05 0.25 2.33
C THR A 10 10.05 -0.64 3.08
N THR A 11 11.20 -0.10 3.47
CA THR A 11 12.22 -0.84 4.24
C THR A 11 11.63 -1.44 5.52
N LEU A 12 10.75 -0.71 6.20
CA LEU A 12 10.12 -1.12 7.46
C LEU A 12 8.93 -2.07 7.31
N ARG A 13 8.54 -2.40 6.08
CA ARG A 13 7.44 -3.32 5.77
C ARG A 13 7.88 -4.44 4.84
N ASP A 14 8.17 -4.14 3.57
CA ASP A 14 8.58 -5.16 2.60
C ASP A 14 9.99 -5.67 2.89
N GLY A 15 10.91 -4.76 3.25
CA GLY A 15 12.28 -5.12 3.62
C GLY A 15 12.34 -6.05 4.84
N GLU A 16 11.52 -5.77 5.86
CA GLU A 16 11.42 -6.56 7.09
C GLU A 16 10.95 -8.01 6.85
N GLN A 17 10.20 -8.28 5.76
CA GLN A 17 9.77 -9.64 5.42
C GLN A 17 10.92 -10.55 4.97
N SER A 18 12.11 -9.99 4.75
CA SER A 18 13.31 -10.77 4.44
C SER A 18 13.69 -11.68 5.62
N PRO A 19 14.07 -12.96 5.37
CA PRO A 19 14.49 -13.86 6.43
C PRO A 19 15.63 -13.27 7.29
N GLY A 20 15.38 -13.15 8.61
CA GLY A 20 16.35 -12.60 9.57
C GLY A 20 16.37 -11.07 9.67
N ALA A 21 15.49 -10.36 8.98
CA ALA A 21 15.43 -8.89 8.99
C ALA A 21 14.36 -8.31 9.91
N SER A 22 13.75 -9.13 10.79
CA SER A 22 12.73 -8.67 11.75
C SER A 22 13.29 -7.57 12.66
N MET A 23 12.52 -6.50 12.85
CA MET A 23 12.95 -5.34 13.62
C MET A 23 12.10 -5.20 14.88
N THR A 24 12.74 -4.83 15.98
CA THR A 24 12.02 -4.37 17.16
C THR A 24 11.38 -3.00 16.91
N LYS A 25 10.40 -2.64 17.73
CA LYS A 25 9.77 -1.31 17.71
C LYS A 25 10.80 -0.17 17.72
N ASP A 26 11.80 -0.25 18.60
CA ASP A 26 12.77 0.82 18.78
C ASP A 26 13.73 0.91 17.58
N GLU A 27 14.07 -0.23 16.96
CA GLU A 27 14.83 -0.27 15.69
C GLU A 27 14.03 0.35 14.55
N LYS A 28 12.73 0.04 14.42
CA LYS A 28 11.86 0.67 13.42
C LYS A 28 11.80 2.18 13.58
N VAL A 29 11.63 2.69 14.81
CA VAL A 29 11.62 4.13 15.08
C VAL A 29 12.97 4.77 14.73
N ARG A 30 14.08 4.11 15.05
CA ARG A 30 15.43 4.60 14.72
C ARG A 30 15.63 4.70 13.21
N ILE A 31 15.24 3.68 12.45
CA ILE A 31 15.35 3.66 10.98
C ILE A 31 14.39 4.68 10.36
N ALA A 32 13.14 4.79 10.84
CA ALA A 32 12.17 5.76 10.35
C ALA A 32 12.69 7.21 10.46
N ARG A 33 13.31 7.58 11.58
CA ARG A 33 13.96 8.89 11.74
C ARG A 33 15.12 9.09 10.77
N GLN A 34 15.84 8.03 10.43
CA GLN A 34 16.93 8.10 9.46
C GLN A 34 16.40 8.26 8.03
N LEU A 35 15.31 7.59 7.68
CA LEU A 35 14.60 7.74 6.40
C LEU A 35 14.02 9.16 6.25
N GLU A 36 13.43 9.71 7.32
CA GLU A 36 12.98 11.10 7.35
C GLU A 36 14.13 12.09 7.14
N ARG A 37 15.29 11.86 7.77
CA ARG A 37 16.50 12.67 7.53
C ARG A 37 17.03 12.56 6.10
N LEU A 38 16.83 11.41 5.45
CA LEU A 38 17.11 11.19 4.03
C LEU A 38 16.09 11.91 3.13
N LYS A 39 14.97 12.39 3.70
CA LYS A 39 13.87 13.09 3.03
C LYS A 39 13.11 12.25 2.03
N VAL A 40 12.88 10.97 2.35
CA VAL A 40 11.90 10.16 1.59
C VAL A 40 10.50 10.76 1.80
N ASP A 41 9.66 10.76 0.76
CA ASP A 41 8.33 11.38 0.83
C ASP A 41 7.36 10.52 1.67
N VAL A 42 7.43 9.19 1.54
CA VAL A 42 6.56 8.25 2.24
C VAL A 42 7.39 7.15 2.90
N ILE A 43 7.04 6.81 4.15
CA ILE A 43 7.62 5.70 4.93
C ILE A 43 6.51 4.70 5.24
N GLU A 44 6.53 3.52 4.60
CA GLU A 44 5.63 2.43 4.95
C GLU A 44 6.15 1.67 6.17
N ALA A 45 5.53 1.94 7.32
CA ALA A 45 6.01 1.53 8.64
C ALA A 45 5.65 0.08 9.02
N GLY A 46 4.79 -0.59 8.25
CA GLY A 46 4.39 -1.97 8.49
C GLY A 46 2.94 -2.28 8.10
N PHE A 47 2.46 -3.44 8.55
CA PHE A 47 1.10 -3.90 8.38
C PHE A 47 0.38 -3.99 9.73
N ALA A 48 -0.41 -2.98 10.09
CA ALA A 48 -1.02 -2.85 11.43
C ALA A 48 -1.94 -4.01 11.83
N ALA A 49 -2.57 -4.69 10.86
CA ALA A 49 -3.45 -5.83 11.14
C ALA A 49 -2.73 -7.17 11.24
N SER A 50 -1.41 -7.22 11.02
CA SER A 50 -0.59 -8.43 11.16
C SER A 50 -0.54 -8.90 12.61
N SER A 51 -0.21 -8.00 13.54
CA SER A 51 -0.11 -8.32 14.97
C SER A 51 -0.31 -7.09 15.86
N GLU A 52 -0.39 -7.29 17.17
CA GLU A 52 -0.36 -6.18 18.13
C GLU A 52 1.02 -5.51 18.20
N GLY A 53 2.10 -6.27 18.00
CA GLY A 53 3.46 -5.73 17.91
C GLY A 53 3.62 -4.79 16.72
N ASP A 54 3.11 -5.17 15.54
CA ASP A 54 3.12 -4.33 14.34
C ASP A 54 2.32 -3.04 14.54
N PHE A 55 1.13 -3.16 15.12
CA PHE A 55 0.29 -2.00 15.44
C PHE A 55 1.03 -0.99 16.35
N GLN A 56 1.66 -1.48 17.42
CA GLN A 56 2.41 -0.64 18.35
C GLN A 56 3.66 -0.04 17.71
N ALA A 57 4.33 -0.78 16.82
CA ALA A 57 5.49 -0.28 16.10
C ALA A 57 5.13 0.84 15.12
N ILE A 58 4.06 0.67 14.35
CA ILE A 58 3.56 1.71 13.43
C ILE A 58 3.11 2.94 14.24
N SER A 59 2.40 2.74 15.35
CA SER A 59 1.99 3.84 16.23
C SER A 59 3.17 4.64 16.77
N ALA A 60 4.26 3.95 17.14
CA ALA A 60 5.49 4.59 17.59
C ALA A 60 6.20 5.37 16.47
N VAL A 61 6.26 4.81 15.25
CA VAL A 61 6.80 5.49 14.06
C VAL A 61 5.96 6.72 13.71
N ALA A 62 4.63 6.59 13.68
CA ALA A 62 3.68 7.68 13.44
C ALA A 62 3.87 8.84 14.44
N ALA A 63 4.11 8.53 15.72
CA ALA A 63 4.39 9.55 16.72
C ALA A 63 5.78 10.19 16.58
N ALA A 64 6.76 9.48 16.03
CA ALA A 64 8.15 9.93 15.95
C ALA A 64 8.47 10.75 14.69
N VAL A 65 7.90 10.39 13.55
CA VAL A 65 8.06 11.08 12.24
C VAL A 65 7.14 12.31 12.19
N LYS A 66 7.60 13.37 11.55
CA LYS A 66 6.94 14.69 11.47
C LYS A 66 6.84 15.25 10.06
N ASP A 67 7.84 15.00 9.21
CA ASP A 67 7.99 15.63 7.90
C ASP A 67 7.60 14.68 6.76
N SER A 68 7.91 13.38 6.86
CA SER A 68 7.50 12.35 5.88
C SER A 68 6.08 11.86 6.14
N ILE A 69 5.38 11.40 5.09
CA ILE A 69 4.09 10.72 5.22
C ILE A 69 4.32 9.34 5.81
N VAL A 70 3.58 8.98 6.86
CA VAL A 70 3.64 7.63 7.45
C VAL A 70 2.53 6.77 6.86
N CYS A 71 2.91 5.62 6.32
CA CYS A 71 2.00 4.69 5.64
C CYS A 71 1.87 3.38 6.42
N SER A 72 0.66 2.79 6.39
CA SER A 72 0.42 1.41 6.81
C SER A 72 -0.33 0.64 5.75
N LEU A 73 0.14 -0.59 5.49
CA LEU A 73 -0.52 -1.54 4.60
C LEU A 73 -1.80 -2.08 5.26
N ALA A 74 -2.84 -2.31 4.47
CA ALA A 74 -4.08 -2.96 4.87
C ALA A 74 -4.60 -3.86 3.75
N ARG A 75 -5.15 -5.03 4.11
CA ARG A 75 -6.01 -5.77 3.17
C ARG A 75 -7.24 -4.92 2.87
N ALA A 76 -7.82 -5.07 1.68
CA ALA A 76 -9.04 -4.40 1.26
C ALA A 76 -10.28 -4.91 2.02
N ASN A 77 -10.38 -4.61 3.32
CA ASN A 77 -11.53 -4.83 4.18
C ASN A 77 -11.57 -3.79 5.33
N ASP A 78 -12.77 -3.49 5.82
CA ASP A 78 -13.01 -2.41 6.79
C ASP A 78 -12.22 -2.60 8.10
N LYS A 79 -12.05 -3.85 8.56
CA LYS A 79 -11.35 -4.15 9.82
C LYS A 79 -9.87 -3.78 9.74
N ASP A 80 -9.18 -4.23 8.69
CA ASP A 80 -7.76 -3.97 8.50
C ASP A 80 -7.49 -2.49 8.20
N ILE A 81 -8.37 -1.87 7.41
CA ILE A 81 -8.31 -0.44 7.10
C ILE A 81 -8.50 0.41 8.36
N THR A 82 -9.47 0.07 9.22
CA THR A 82 -9.67 0.75 10.51
C THR A 82 -8.42 0.61 11.37
N ARG A 83 -7.85 -0.59 11.44
CA ARG A 83 -6.65 -0.84 12.25
C ARG A 83 -5.42 -0.08 11.74
N ALA A 84 -5.26 0.06 10.42
CA ALA A 84 -4.23 0.91 9.84
C ALA A 84 -4.45 2.40 10.19
N ALA A 85 -5.69 2.89 10.07
CA ALA A 85 -6.03 4.27 10.42
C ALA A 85 -5.76 4.60 11.90
N ASP A 86 -6.10 3.66 12.80
CA ASP A 86 -5.87 3.79 14.23
C ASP A 86 -4.37 3.83 14.58
N ALA A 87 -3.57 2.97 13.96
CA ALA A 87 -2.11 2.95 14.15
C ALA A 87 -1.44 4.26 13.67
N LEU A 88 -2.02 4.91 12.65
CA LEU A 88 -1.50 6.13 12.06
C LEU A 88 -2.01 7.41 12.74
N LYS A 89 -2.81 7.32 13.81
CA LYS A 89 -3.51 8.46 14.42
C LYS A 89 -2.59 9.59 14.89
N ALA A 90 -1.36 9.27 15.28
CA ALA A 90 -0.37 10.25 15.77
C ALA A 90 0.49 10.89 14.67
N ALA A 91 0.37 10.44 13.41
CA ALA A 91 1.15 10.98 12.30
C ALA A 91 0.61 12.34 11.86
N ASN A 92 1.52 13.27 11.54
CA ASN A 92 1.16 14.58 10.98
C ASN A 92 0.53 14.44 9.58
N ALA A 93 1.08 13.55 8.77
CA ALA A 93 0.56 13.16 7.47
C ALA A 93 0.55 11.63 7.39
N LYS A 94 -0.60 11.07 7.00
CA LYS A 94 -0.81 9.62 7.01
C LYS A 94 -1.36 9.13 5.68
N ARG A 95 -0.91 7.95 5.27
CA ARG A 95 -1.38 7.23 4.09
C ARG A 95 -1.89 5.85 4.48
N ILE A 96 -3.04 5.45 3.95
CA ILE A 96 -3.50 4.07 4.02
C ILE A 96 -3.21 3.42 2.67
N HIS A 97 -2.44 2.35 2.68
CA HIS A 97 -2.14 1.56 1.49
C HIS A 97 -2.99 0.30 1.51
N ALA A 98 -4.06 0.28 0.72
CA ALA A 98 -4.91 -0.87 0.54
C ALA A 98 -4.44 -1.71 -0.66
N PHE A 99 -4.55 -3.03 -0.57
CA PHE A 99 -4.24 -3.91 -1.71
C PHE A 99 -5.29 -5.00 -1.91
N LEU A 100 -5.45 -5.41 -3.16
CA LEU A 100 -6.28 -6.55 -3.55
C LEU A 100 -5.71 -7.20 -4.83
N ALA A 101 -5.73 -8.52 -4.89
CA ALA A 101 -5.24 -9.25 -6.05
C ALA A 101 -6.17 -9.09 -7.25
N THR A 102 -5.60 -8.87 -8.43
CA THR A 102 -6.34 -8.59 -9.66
C THR A 102 -6.12 -9.62 -10.76
N SER A 103 -5.19 -10.57 -10.58
CA SER A 103 -4.92 -11.59 -11.59
C SER A 103 -5.89 -12.77 -11.50
N PRO A 104 -6.26 -13.40 -12.64
CA PRO A 104 -7.27 -14.45 -12.68
C PRO A 104 -7.02 -15.60 -11.69
N LEU A 105 -5.77 -16.05 -11.58
CA LEU A 105 -5.39 -17.14 -10.67
C LEU A 105 -5.56 -16.76 -9.20
N HIS A 106 -5.13 -15.56 -8.81
CA HIS A 106 -5.25 -15.10 -7.42
C HIS A 106 -6.71 -14.85 -7.05
N MET A 107 -7.50 -14.26 -7.96
CA MET A 107 -8.94 -14.07 -7.72
C MET A 107 -9.65 -15.40 -7.51
N ALA A 108 -9.43 -16.38 -8.38
CA ALA A 108 -10.11 -17.68 -8.31
C ALA A 108 -9.66 -18.55 -7.13
N VAL A 109 -8.34 -18.61 -6.84
CA VAL A 109 -7.79 -19.59 -5.89
C VAL A 109 -7.53 -18.99 -4.52
N LYS A 110 -6.94 -17.79 -4.44
CA LYS A 110 -6.57 -17.13 -3.18
C LYS A 110 -7.76 -16.40 -2.57
N LEU A 111 -8.47 -15.59 -3.36
CA LEU A 111 -9.61 -14.79 -2.89
C LEU A 111 -10.92 -15.57 -2.95
N ARG A 112 -11.05 -16.51 -3.90
CA ARG A 112 -12.30 -17.21 -4.23
C ARG A 112 -13.43 -16.23 -4.57
N MET A 113 -13.09 -15.21 -5.35
CA MET A 113 -13.98 -14.14 -5.79
C MET A 113 -14.00 -14.08 -7.31
N SER A 114 -15.17 -13.77 -7.87
CA SER A 114 -15.31 -13.39 -9.27
C SER A 114 -14.70 -11.99 -9.53
N PRO A 115 -14.37 -11.65 -10.78
CA PRO A 115 -13.86 -10.31 -11.12
C PRO A 115 -14.78 -9.16 -10.66
N GLU A 116 -16.11 -9.34 -10.74
CA GLU A 116 -17.06 -8.33 -10.28
C GLU A 116 -17.07 -8.17 -8.75
N GLU A 117 -16.95 -9.27 -8.00
CA GLU A 117 -16.81 -9.22 -6.54
C GLU A 117 -15.51 -8.53 -6.12
N VAL A 118 -14.41 -8.76 -6.85
CA VAL A 118 -13.12 -8.09 -6.62
C VAL A 118 -13.24 -6.59 -6.91
N LEU A 119 -13.86 -6.21 -8.02
CA LEU A 119 -14.12 -4.81 -8.38
C LEU A 119 -14.96 -4.10 -7.31
N ASP A 120 -16.06 -4.72 -6.88
CA ASP A 120 -16.92 -4.14 -5.84
C ASP A 120 -16.23 -4.10 -4.47
N GLN A 121 -15.39 -5.09 -4.14
CA GLN A 121 -14.60 -5.07 -2.91
C GLN A 121 -13.59 -3.93 -2.92
N ALA A 122 -12.87 -3.72 -4.03
CA ALA A 122 -11.92 -2.62 -4.19
C ALA A 122 -12.63 -1.26 -4.02
N LYS A 123 -13.76 -1.07 -4.72
CA LYS A 123 -14.56 0.17 -4.62
C LYS A 123 -15.00 0.46 -3.19
N ARG A 124 -15.61 -0.53 -2.52
CA ARG A 124 -16.10 -0.38 -1.14
C ARG A 124 -14.96 -0.06 -0.17
N SER A 125 -13.85 -0.76 -0.32
CA SER A 125 -12.68 -0.61 0.57
C SER A 125 -12.06 0.78 0.46
N ILE A 126 -11.89 1.29 -0.76
CA ILE A 126 -11.31 2.63 -0.99
C ILE A 126 -12.27 3.72 -0.54
N ARG A 127 -13.56 3.59 -0.84
CA ARG A 127 -14.59 4.50 -0.34
C ARG A 127 -14.61 4.57 1.19
N PHE A 128 -14.45 3.42 1.85
CA PHE A 128 -14.35 3.35 3.30
C PHE A 128 -13.08 4.01 3.83
N ALA A 129 -11.92 3.69 3.25
CA ALA A 129 -10.61 4.23 3.64
C ALA A 129 -10.55 5.77 3.55
N ARG A 130 -11.18 6.35 2.52
CA ARG A 130 -11.28 7.81 2.32
C ARG A 130 -11.95 8.54 3.49
N ASN A 131 -12.80 7.87 4.27
CA ASN A 131 -13.40 8.47 5.48
C ASN A 131 -12.43 8.51 6.67
N LEU A 132 -11.27 7.85 6.58
CA LEU A 132 -10.31 7.69 7.67
C LEU A 132 -8.96 8.36 7.39
N ALA A 133 -8.59 8.53 6.11
CA ALA A 133 -7.40 9.24 5.67
C ALA A 133 -7.66 9.93 4.32
N GLU A 134 -6.99 11.06 4.07
CA GLU A 134 -7.10 11.81 2.83
C GLU A 134 -6.21 11.22 1.71
N ASP A 135 -5.08 10.63 2.08
CA ASP A 135 -4.12 10.03 1.15
C ASP A 135 -4.27 8.50 1.14
N ILE A 136 -4.78 7.97 0.03
CA ILE A 136 -5.10 6.56 -0.13
C ILE A 136 -4.33 5.99 -1.33
N GLU A 137 -3.55 4.96 -1.07
CA GLU A 137 -2.86 4.19 -2.09
C GLU A 137 -3.58 2.86 -2.31
N PHE A 138 -3.77 2.49 -3.58
CA PHE A 138 -4.29 1.18 -3.95
C PHE A 138 -3.26 0.40 -4.76
N SER A 139 -2.93 -0.80 -4.30
CA SER A 139 -2.14 -1.79 -5.04
C SER A 139 -3.00 -2.85 -5.69
N ALA A 140 -2.87 -2.96 -7.02
CA ALA A 140 -3.34 -4.12 -7.77
C ALA A 140 -2.33 -5.27 -7.63
N GLU A 141 -2.43 -6.07 -6.56
CA GLU A 141 -1.52 -7.21 -6.34
C GLU A 141 -1.55 -8.14 -7.56
N ASP A 142 -0.36 -8.55 -8.02
CA ASP A 142 -0.16 -9.32 -9.23
C ASP A 142 -0.64 -8.63 -10.53
N GLY A 143 -0.65 -7.30 -10.53
CA GLY A 143 -1.16 -6.46 -11.63
C GLY A 143 -0.51 -6.73 -12.98
N TYR A 144 0.81 -6.98 -13.03
CA TYR A 144 1.52 -7.26 -14.29
C TYR A 144 1.09 -8.57 -14.98
N ARG A 145 0.44 -9.50 -14.26
CA ARG A 145 -0.15 -10.73 -14.82
C ARG A 145 -1.67 -10.70 -14.90
N SER A 146 -2.27 -9.53 -14.67
CA SER A 146 -3.71 -9.34 -14.77
C SER A 146 -4.12 -9.03 -16.20
N GLU A 147 -5.39 -9.31 -16.54
CA GLU A 147 -5.93 -8.91 -17.83
C GLU A 147 -6.04 -7.38 -17.89
N MET A 148 -5.47 -6.77 -18.93
CA MET A 148 -5.36 -5.30 -19.03
C MET A 148 -6.71 -4.61 -18.90
N ASP A 149 -7.74 -5.06 -19.62
CA ASP A 149 -9.08 -4.46 -19.57
C ASP A 149 -9.68 -4.50 -18.15
N PHE A 150 -9.48 -5.61 -17.43
CA PHE A 150 -9.94 -5.73 -16.05
C PHE A 150 -9.14 -4.83 -15.10
N LEU A 151 -7.82 -4.77 -15.28
CA LEU A 151 -6.97 -3.89 -14.49
C LEU A 151 -7.36 -2.42 -14.67
N CYS A 152 -7.56 -1.95 -15.92
CA CYS A 152 -8.05 -0.60 -16.21
C CYS A 152 -9.39 -0.33 -15.51
N ARG A 153 -10.35 -1.27 -15.58
CA ARG A 153 -11.64 -1.16 -14.89
C ARG A 153 -11.49 -1.00 -13.37
N VAL A 154 -10.59 -1.77 -12.74
CA VAL A 154 -10.33 -1.68 -11.30
C VAL A 154 -9.67 -0.34 -10.96
N VAL A 155 -8.61 0.05 -11.69
CA VAL A 155 -7.87 1.30 -11.48
C VAL A 155 -8.80 2.51 -11.59
N GLU A 156 -9.58 2.61 -12.67
CA GLU A 156 -10.55 3.70 -12.84
C GLU A 156 -11.56 3.75 -11.69
N ALA A 157 -12.03 2.59 -11.25
CA ALA A 157 -13.02 2.51 -10.19
C ALA A 157 -12.45 2.97 -8.85
N VAL A 158 -11.25 2.53 -8.46
CA VAL A 158 -10.64 2.97 -7.20
C VAL A 158 -10.25 4.44 -7.23
N ILE A 159 -9.83 4.99 -8.37
CA ILE A 159 -9.60 6.44 -8.54
C ILE A 159 -10.91 7.20 -8.29
N LYS A 160 -12.02 6.76 -8.92
CA LYS A 160 -13.35 7.37 -8.72
C LYS A 160 -13.81 7.30 -7.26
N GLU A 161 -13.42 6.27 -6.51
CA GLU A 161 -13.73 6.12 -5.09
C GLU A 161 -12.76 6.88 -4.16
N GLY A 162 -11.67 7.43 -4.67
CA GLY A 162 -10.78 8.34 -3.95
C GLY A 162 -9.37 7.84 -3.67
N ALA A 163 -8.89 6.81 -4.38
CA ALA A 163 -7.46 6.50 -4.39
C ALA A 163 -6.68 7.66 -5.04
N SER A 164 -5.71 8.21 -4.32
CA SER A 164 -4.82 9.29 -4.77
C SER A 164 -3.53 8.75 -5.39
N THR A 165 -3.15 7.52 -5.05
CA THR A 165 -1.98 6.81 -5.61
C THR A 165 -2.40 5.42 -6.09
N ILE A 166 -1.96 5.04 -7.29
CA ILE A 166 -2.13 3.69 -7.82
C ILE A 166 -0.75 3.06 -7.91
N ASN A 167 -0.56 1.94 -7.22
CA ASN A 167 0.64 1.14 -7.29
C ASN A 167 0.38 -0.13 -8.11
N ILE A 168 1.25 -0.37 -9.07
CA ILE A 168 1.25 -1.58 -9.88
C ILE A 168 2.54 -2.32 -9.54
N PRO A 169 2.50 -3.45 -8.83
CA PRO A 169 3.70 -4.23 -8.55
C PRO A 169 4.04 -5.20 -9.69
N ASP A 170 5.32 -5.30 -10.05
CA ASP A 170 5.84 -6.54 -10.67
C ASP A 170 6.08 -7.58 -9.58
N THR A 171 4.99 -8.21 -9.13
CA THR A 171 4.97 -9.12 -7.97
C THR A 171 5.94 -10.31 -8.10
N VAL A 172 6.24 -10.75 -9.33
CA VAL A 172 7.15 -11.88 -9.57
C VAL A 172 8.59 -11.42 -9.82
N GLY A 173 8.78 -10.21 -10.37
CA GLY A 173 10.09 -9.64 -10.63
C GLY A 173 10.73 -10.09 -11.94
N TYR A 174 9.93 -10.50 -12.93
CA TYR A 174 10.41 -11.02 -14.22
C TYR A 174 10.18 -10.05 -15.39
N ALA A 175 9.63 -8.86 -15.14
CA ALA A 175 9.47 -7.86 -16.19
C ALA A 175 10.84 -7.30 -16.63
N THR A 176 11.00 -7.04 -17.92
CA THR A 176 12.12 -6.22 -18.40
C THR A 176 11.72 -4.75 -18.39
N PRO A 177 12.68 -3.81 -18.25
CA PRO A 177 12.36 -2.38 -18.20
C PRO A 177 11.50 -1.90 -19.38
N GLU A 178 11.75 -2.38 -20.58
CA GLU A 178 11.02 -1.99 -21.80
C GLU A 178 9.58 -2.48 -21.78
N LEU A 179 9.35 -3.75 -21.42
CA LEU A 179 8.01 -4.33 -21.38
C LEU A 179 7.18 -3.72 -20.26
N TYR A 180 7.79 -3.49 -19.10
CA TYR A 180 7.12 -2.86 -17.97
C TYR A 180 6.78 -1.39 -18.26
N GLY A 181 7.69 -0.66 -18.92
CA GLY A 181 7.45 0.71 -19.36
C GLY A 181 6.27 0.83 -20.33
N GLU A 182 6.20 -0.04 -21.34
CA GLU A 182 5.05 -0.04 -22.28
C GLU A 182 3.75 -0.51 -21.60
N PHE A 183 3.83 -1.44 -20.64
CA PHE A 183 2.68 -1.83 -19.82
C PHE A 183 2.10 -0.63 -19.05
N ILE A 184 2.93 0.10 -18.31
CA ILE A 184 2.51 1.27 -17.52
C ILE A 184 2.01 2.41 -18.42
N LYS A 185 2.60 2.58 -19.62
CA LYS A 185 2.14 3.58 -20.59
C LYS A 185 0.79 3.24 -21.22
N THR A 186 0.45 1.95 -21.27
CA THR A 186 -0.84 1.47 -21.81
C THR A 186 -1.97 1.61 -20.79
N LEU A 187 -1.66 1.41 -19.51
CA LEU A 187 -2.57 1.52 -18.37
C LEU A 187 -2.91 2.98 -18.03
#